data_AF-A0A1Y4F1K6-F1
#
_entry.id   AF-A0A1Y4F1K6-F1
#
_cell.length_a   1.000
_cell.length_b   1.000
_cell.length_c   1.000
_cell.angle_alpha   90.00
_cell.angle_beta   90.00
_cell.angle_gamma   90.00
#
_symmetry.space_group_name_H-M   'P 1'
#
loop_
_entity.id
_entity.type
_entity.pdbx_description
1 polymer ?
#
loop_
_entity_poly.entity_id
_entity_poly.type
_entity_poly.pdbx_seq_one_letter_code
_entity_poly.pdbx_strand_id
1 'polypeptide(L)'
;MLKEMNNYFQSYYQSECPEKINICSEVRNNNVLFIEIADQYQTEMLEYFCNELKCCSKKCPYIVLDDILIKNNPNFEDYLLQSTGLRFCIGAMDISVVLSKDGLDDFLSQTQTKFLLHYDNAVAAEKITASIGYYYHMKVSEEESANRDAFKILNNSVSKGFSVTDEKRLIIEGTDLTNLSEAQLFLIDSNSGRIFVDGLL
;
A
#
# COMPACT_ATOMS: atom_id res chain seq x y z
N MET A 1 20.58 -19.17 -7.14
CA MET A 1 21.77 -18.63 -7.83
C MET A 1 21.40 -17.22 -8.26
N LEU A 2 22.14 -16.18 -7.85
CA LEU A 2 21.84 -14.80 -8.22
C LEU A 2 22.33 -14.59 -9.66
N LYS A 3 21.44 -14.24 -10.58
CA LYS A 3 21.83 -13.84 -11.95
C LYS A 3 21.56 -12.35 -12.08
N GLU A 4 22.63 -11.57 -12.08
CA GLU A 4 22.60 -10.13 -12.27
C GLU A 4 22.52 -9.87 -13.79
N MET A 5 21.46 -9.21 -14.24
CA MET A 5 21.10 -9.15 -15.66
C MET A 5 21.22 -7.74 -16.24
N ASN A 6 22.44 -7.20 -16.23
CA ASN A 6 22.74 -6.01 -17.03
C ASN A 6 22.94 -6.44 -18.48
N ASN A 7 22.17 -5.83 -19.41
CA ASN A 7 22.30 -5.89 -20.88
C ASN A 7 21.57 -6.97 -21.69
N TYR A 8 20.71 -7.83 -21.10
CA TYR A 8 19.92 -8.79 -21.90
C TYR A 8 18.75 -8.17 -22.71
N PHE A 9 18.51 -6.87 -22.57
CA PHE A 9 17.35 -6.20 -23.18
C PHE A 9 17.54 -5.86 -24.66
N GLN A 10 18.75 -5.45 -25.07
CA GLN A 10 19.05 -5.23 -26.49
C GLN A 10 18.91 -6.52 -27.30
N SER A 11 19.26 -7.66 -26.69
CA SER A 11 19.07 -8.98 -27.29
C SER A 11 17.60 -9.37 -27.50
N TYR A 12 16.66 -8.86 -26.69
CA TYR A 12 15.25 -9.26 -26.81
C TYR A 12 14.59 -8.71 -28.09
N TYR A 13 15.00 -7.52 -28.51
CA TYR A 13 14.57 -6.87 -29.77
C TYR A 13 15.40 -7.30 -30.99
N GLN A 14 16.49 -8.04 -30.79
CA GLN A 14 17.23 -8.67 -31.88
C GLN A 14 16.58 -10.01 -32.22
N SER A 15 15.97 -10.10 -33.40
CA SER A 15 15.30 -11.32 -33.90
C SER A 15 16.19 -12.56 -33.88
N GLU A 16 17.51 -12.38 -33.92
CA GLU A 16 18.52 -13.44 -33.97
C GLU A 16 19.17 -13.77 -32.63
N CYS A 17 18.75 -13.17 -31.50
CA CYS A 17 19.39 -13.51 -30.23
C CYS A 17 18.96 -14.91 -29.74
N PRO A 18 19.91 -15.85 -29.57
CA PRO A 18 19.62 -17.21 -29.11
C PRO A 18 19.30 -17.30 -27.61
N GLU A 19 19.58 -16.24 -26.83
CA GLU A 19 19.44 -16.23 -25.37
C GLU A 19 18.25 -15.36 -24.92
N LYS A 20 17.04 -15.77 -25.29
CA LYS A 20 15.82 -15.20 -24.71
C LYS A 20 15.53 -15.89 -23.38
N ILE A 21 15.42 -15.10 -22.32
CA ILE A 21 15.13 -15.63 -20.98
C ILE A 21 13.63 -15.88 -20.87
N ASN A 22 13.27 -17.12 -20.51
CA ASN A 22 11.89 -17.50 -20.25
C ASN A 22 11.59 -17.32 -18.76
N ILE A 23 10.85 -16.27 -18.42
CA ILE A 23 10.57 -15.89 -17.03
C ILE A 23 9.82 -17.01 -16.32
N CYS A 24 8.86 -17.65 -16.98
CA CYS A 24 8.16 -18.77 -16.34
C CYS A 24 9.06 -19.97 -16.05
N SER A 25 10.06 -20.25 -16.85
CA SER A 25 11.05 -21.29 -16.59
C SER A 25 11.86 -20.94 -15.34
N GLU A 26 12.38 -19.72 -15.27
CA GLU A 26 13.18 -19.25 -14.14
C GLU A 26 12.38 -19.22 -12.83
N VAL A 27 11.14 -18.70 -12.85
CA VAL A 27 10.22 -18.72 -11.69
C VAL A 27 9.89 -20.15 -11.26
N ARG A 28 9.64 -21.08 -12.21
CA ARG A 28 9.40 -22.49 -11.89
C ARG A 28 10.61 -23.15 -11.23
N ASN A 29 11.82 -22.69 -11.54
CA ASN A 29 13.07 -23.15 -10.94
C ASN A 29 13.43 -22.46 -9.61
N ASN A 30 12.55 -21.60 -9.07
CA ASN A 30 12.79 -20.80 -7.85
C ASN A 30 14.01 -19.88 -7.97
N ASN A 31 14.30 -19.38 -9.17
CA ASN A 31 15.35 -18.39 -9.35
C ASN A 31 14.84 -16.99 -8.99
N VAL A 32 15.75 -16.15 -8.52
CA VAL A 32 15.52 -14.72 -8.31
C VAL A 32 16.02 -13.99 -9.55
N LEU A 33 15.17 -13.13 -10.11
CA LEU A 33 15.47 -12.32 -11.28
C LEU A 33 15.57 -10.86 -10.86
N PHE A 34 16.68 -10.21 -11.24
CA PHE A 34 16.83 -8.77 -11.15
C PHE A 34 16.69 -8.21 -12.56
N ILE A 35 15.73 -7.31 -12.75
CA ILE A 35 15.36 -6.80 -14.07
C ILE A 35 15.40 -5.28 -13.98
N GLU A 36 16.36 -4.66 -14.67
CA GLU A 36 16.42 -3.22 -14.86
C GLU A 36 15.70 -2.87 -16.17
N ILE A 37 14.77 -1.91 -16.11
CA ILE A 37 13.99 -1.50 -17.28
C ILE A 37 14.25 -0.03 -17.52
N ALA A 38 14.82 0.31 -18.68
CA ALA A 38 14.92 1.71 -19.07
C ALA A 38 13.52 2.28 -19.34
N ASP A 39 13.25 3.51 -18.87
CA ASP A 39 11.94 4.18 -18.95
C ASP A 39 11.26 4.07 -20.31
N GLN A 40 12.04 4.24 -21.38
CA GLN A 40 11.57 4.21 -22.77
C GLN A 40 11.01 2.85 -23.25
N TYR A 41 11.25 1.77 -22.51
CA TYR A 41 10.76 0.41 -22.81
C TYR A 41 9.82 -0.13 -21.73
N GLN A 42 9.45 0.70 -20.75
CA GLN A 42 8.66 0.25 -19.60
C GLN A 42 7.33 -0.37 -20.03
N THR A 43 6.66 0.23 -21.01
CA THR A 43 5.35 -0.23 -21.47
C THR A 43 5.40 -1.61 -22.10
N GLU A 44 6.29 -1.80 -23.08
CA GLU A 44 6.46 -3.05 -23.79
C GLU A 44 6.93 -4.17 -22.85
N MET A 45 7.80 -3.85 -21.90
CA MET A 45 8.33 -4.82 -20.94
C MET A 45 7.26 -5.28 -19.93
N LEU A 46 6.44 -4.37 -19.42
CA LEU A 46 5.34 -4.72 -18.53
C LEU A 46 4.28 -5.56 -19.24
N GLU A 47 4.00 -5.28 -20.53
CA GLU A 47 3.12 -6.13 -21.33
C GLU A 47 3.70 -7.53 -21.54
N TYR A 48 5.01 -7.63 -21.81
CA TYR A 48 5.69 -8.92 -21.89
C TYR A 48 5.59 -9.70 -20.56
N PHE A 49 5.86 -9.05 -19.43
CA PHE A 49 5.72 -9.67 -18.11
C PHE A 49 4.30 -10.11 -17.82
N CYS A 50 3.30 -9.30 -18.19
CA CYS A 50 1.89 -9.68 -18.08
C CYS A 50 1.63 -11.02 -18.77
N ASN A 51 2.12 -11.18 -20.00
CA ASN A 51 1.91 -12.37 -20.80
C ASN A 51 2.66 -13.60 -20.26
N GLU A 52 3.92 -13.43 -19.82
CA GLU A 52 4.67 -14.52 -19.19
C GLU A 52 4.01 -14.93 -17.87
N LEU A 53 3.70 -13.98 -16.96
CA LEU A 53 3.14 -14.30 -15.65
C LEU A 53 1.79 -15.02 -15.73
N LYS A 54 0.96 -14.71 -16.74
CA LYS A 54 -0.27 -15.48 -17.03
C LYS A 54 0.01 -16.97 -17.27
N CYS A 55 1.15 -17.32 -17.86
CA CYS A 55 1.56 -18.70 -18.10
C CYS A 55 2.17 -19.39 -16.86
N CYS A 56 2.45 -18.65 -15.79
CA CYS A 56 3.05 -19.13 -14.56
C CYS A 56 1.99 -19.63 -13.55
N SER A 57 1.09 -20.53 -13.99
CA SER A 57 -0.17 -20.89 -13.28
C SER A 57 -0.08 -21.64 -11.94
N LYS A 58 1.12 -21.92 -11.39
CA LYS A 58 1.27 -22.83 -10.22
C LYS A 58 2.14 -22.31 -9.07
N LYS A 59 2.90 -21.24 -9.25
CA LYS A 59 3.71 -20.63 -8.19
C LYS A 59 3.35 -19.17 -8.06
N CYS A 60 3.39 -18.68 -6.82
CA CYS A 60 3.17 -17.29 -6.43
C CYS A 60 4.53 -16.59 -6.45
N PRO A 61 4.97 -15.94 -7.56
CA PRO A 61 6.20 -15.18 -7.51
C PRO A 61 5.99 -13.94 -6.63
N TYR A 62 7.06 -13.58 -5.91
CA TYR A 62 7.18 -12.29 -5.24
C TYR A 62 7.70 -11.31 -6.29
N ILE A 63 6.96 -10.22 -6.51
CA ILE A 63 7.31 -9.19 -7.49
C ILE A 63 7.57 -7.92 -6.69
N VAL A 64 8.76 -7.36 -6.84
CA VAL A 64 9.10 -6.05 -6.29
C VAL A 64 9.25 -5.10 -7.47
N LEU A 65 8.49 -4.01 -7.42
CA LEU A 65 8.50 -2.94 -8.39
C LEU A 65 9.10 -1.71 -7.73
N ASP A 66 10.25 -1.30 -8.22
CA ASP A 66 10.97 -0.13 -7.76
C ASP A 66 10.89 0.94 -8.86
N ASP A 67 10.34 2.11 -8.53
CA ASP A 67 10.12 3.23 -9.47
C ASP A 67 9.37 2.91 -10.79
N ILE A 68 8.51 1.89 -10.80
CA ILE A 68 7.71 1.53 -11.98
C ILE A 68 6.32 2.20 -11.97
N LEU A 69 6.02 3.01 -12.99
CA LEU A 69 4.73 3.70 -13.13
C LEU A 69 3.67 2.81 -13.80
N ILE A 70 2.96 1.99 -13.01
CA ILE A 70 1.91 1.07 -13.49
C ILE A 70 0.74 1.80 -14.17
N LYS A 71 0.38 3.02 -13.77
CA LYS A 71 -0.74 3.82 -14.30
C LYS A 71 -0.62 4.13 -15.79
N ASN A 72 0.61 4.07 -16.33
CA ASN A 72 0.87 4.24 -17.75
C ASN A 72 0.60 2.94 -18.55
N ASN A 73 0.25 1.86 -17.85
CA ASN A 73 0.17 0.49 -18.34
C ASN A 73 -1.13 -0.20 -17.86
N PRO A 74 -2.30 0.23 -18.35
CA PRO A 74 -3.60 -0.22 -17.86
C PRO A 74 -3.80 -1.74 -17.99
N ASN A 75 -3.26 -2.37 -19.05
CA ASN A 75 -3.33 -3.83 -19.20
C ASN A 75 -2.56 -4.60 -18.11
N PHE A 76 -1.47 -4.02 -17.61
CA PHE A 76 -0.69 -4.59 -16.51
C PHE A 76 -1.40 -4.32 -15.18
N GLU A 77 -1.92 -3.10 -14.99
CA GLU A 77 -2.76 -2.73 -13.83
C GLU A 77 -3.96 -3.68 -13.67
N ASP A 78 -4.75 -3.86 -14.74
CA ASP A 78 -5.89 -4.77 -14.77
C ASP A 78 -5.48 -6.21 -14.44
N TYR A 79 -4.34 -6.67 -14.95
CA TYR A 79 -3.85 -8.01 -14.64
C TYR A 79 -3.50 -8.17 -13.16
N LEU A 80 -2.84 -7.18 -12.55
CA LEU A 80 -2.51 -7.20 -11.12
C LEU A 80 -3.78 -7.19 -10.25
N LEU A 81 -4.79 -6.40 -10.64
CA LEU A 81 -6.05 -6.23 -9.89
C LEU A 81 -7.06 -7.37 -10.09
N GLN A 82 -7.07 -8.04 -11.24
CA GLN A 82 -8.04 -9.11 -11.56
C GLN A 82 -7.52 -10.52 -11.28
N SER A 83 -6.22 -10.67 -11.03
CA SER A 83 -5.58 -11.97 -10.78
C SER A 83 -5.91 -12.53 -9.39
N THR A 84 -7.17 -12.92 -9.19
CA THR A 84 -7.68 -13.57 -7.96
C THR A 84 -7.22 -15.03 -7.80
N GLY A 85 -6.66 -15.64 -8.86
CA GLY A 85 -6.22 -17.05 -8.86
C GLY A 85 -4.73 -17.27 -8.61
N LEU A 86 -3.89 -16.26 -8.83
CA LEU A 86 -2.46 -16.29 -8.54
C LEU A 86 -2.22 -15.37 -7.35
N ARG A 87 -1.78 -15.95 -6.23
CA ARG A 87 -1.22 -15.14 -5.16
C ARG A 87 0.04 -14.48 -5.75
N PHE A 88 0.10 -13.16 -5.71
CA PHE A 88 1.33 -12.42 -5.92
C PHE A 88 1.57 -11.61 -4.65
N CYS A 89 2.82 -11.41 -4.30
CA CYS A 89 3.20 -10.42 -3.30
C CYS A 89 3.86 -9.30 -4.06
N ILE A 90 3.19 -8.15 -4.09
CA ILE A 90 3.66 -6.96 -4.80
C ILE A 90 4.19 -5.98 -3.74
N GLY A 91 5.48 -5.68 -3.81
CA GLY A 91 6.04 -4.50 -3.17
C GLY A 91 6.15 -3.40 -4.21
N ALA A 92 5.55 -2.24 -3.97
CA ALA A 92 5.72 -1.07 -4.82
C ALA A 92 6.03 0.14 -3.93
N MET A 93 7.07 0.89 -4.28
CA MET A 93 7.37 2.18 -3.66
C MET A 93 6.49 3.26 -4.32
N ASP A 94 5.87 4.13 -3.51
CA ASP A 94 4.95 5.20 -3.94
C ASP A 94 3.72 4.76 -4.77
N ILE A 95 2.90 3.86 -4.20
CA ILE A 95 1.72 3.27 -4.86
C ILE A 95 0.74 4.32 -5.41
N SER A 96 0.60 5.48 -4.76
CA SER A 96 -0.29 6.56 -5.22
C SER A 96 0.19 7.30 -6.45
N VAL A 97 1.50 7.31 -6.72
CA VAL A 97 2.04 7.81 -7.99
C VAL A 97 2.07 6.70 -9.04
N VAL A 98 2.09 5.44 -8.60
CA VAL A 98 2.19 4.25 -9.44
C VAL A 98 0.86 3.78 -10.01
N LEU A 99 -0.26 3.87 -9.29
CA LEU A 99 -1.58 3.39 -9.76
C LEU A 99 -2.51 4.53 -10.20
N SER A 100 -3.50 4.21 -11.03
CA SER A 100 -4.63 5.11 -11.29
C SER A 100 -5.44 5.29 -10.00
N LYS A 101 -6.24 6.38 -9.89
CA LYS A 101 -7.06 6.62 -8.69
C LYS A 101 -8.00 5.45 -8.39
N ASP A 102 -8.66 4.94 -9.43
CA ASP A 102 -9.63 3.85 -9.28
C ASP A 102 -8.89 2.53 -8.98
N GLY A 103 -7.72 2.30 -9.59
CA GLY A 103 -6.88 1.13 -9.31
C GLY A 103 -6.25 1.14 -7.91
N LEU A 104 -5.98 2.32 -7.34
CA LEU A 104 -5.45 2.46 -5.97
C LEU A 104 -6.44 1.93 -4.93
N ASP A 105 -7.71 2.31 -5.02
CA ASP A 105 -8.75 1.88 -4.08
C ASP A 105 -8.95 0.35 -4.15
N ASP A 106 -9.01 -0.20 -5.38
CA ASP A 106 -9.11 -1.63 -5.61
C ASP A 106 -7.89 -2.38 -5.07
N PHE A 107 -6.68 -1.90 -5.34
CA PHE A 107 -5.44 -2.49 -4.85
C PHE A 107 -5.40 -2.54 -3.32
N LEU A 108 -5.72 -1.42 -2.67
CA LEU A 108 -5.71 -1.32 -1.20
C LEU A 108 -6.75 -2.26 -0.57
N SER A 109 -7.92 -2.42 -1.20
CA SER A 109 -8.96 -3.33 -0.71
C SER A 109 -8.59 -4.81 -0.80
N GLN A 110 -7.85 -5.21 -1.84
CA GLN A 110 -7.47 -6.61 -2.08
C GLN A 110 -6.19 -7.04 -1.35
N THR A 111 -5.35 -6.07 -0.97
CA THR A 111 -4.04 -6.35 -0.37
C THR A 111 -4.16 -6.75 1.11
N GLN A 112 -3.72 -7.96 1.46
CA GLN A 112 -3.81 -8.49 2.82
C GLN A 112 -2.78 -7.91 3.79
N THR A 113 -1.56 -7.64 3.32
CA THR A 113 -0.47 -7.13 4.15
C THR A 113 0.08 -5.86 3.52
N LYS A 114 0.14 -4.76 4.28
CA LYS A 114 0.60 -3.46 3.82
C LYS A 114 1.75 -2.97 4.69
N PHE A 115 2.80 -2.46 4.06
CA PHE A 115 3.89 -1.77 4.72
C PHE A 115 3.79 -0.30 4.33
N LEU A 116 3.54 0.57 5.30
CA LEU A 116 3.49 2.01 5.08
C LEU A 116 4.74 2.64 5.68
N LEU A 117 5.52 3.27 4.81
CA LEU A 117 6.73 4.01 5.14
C LEU A 117 6.42 5.51 5.18
N HIS A 118 7.42 6.30 5.56
CA HIS A 118 7.37 7.75 5.44
C HIS A 118 6.90 8.18 4.05
N TYR A 119 6.01 9.17 4.00
CA TYR A 119 5.44 9.65 2.75
C TYR A 119 5.21 11.17 2.78
N ASP A 120 5.89 11.91 1.89
CA ASP A 120 5.92 13.37 1.90
C ASP A 120 4.61 14.03 1.44
N ASN A 121 3.79 13.32 0.64
CA ASN A 121 2.58 13.90 0.05
C ASN A 121 1.36 13.71 0.96
N ALA A 122 1.03 14.76 1.72
CA ALA A 122 -0.09 14.77 2.67
C ALA A 122 -1.45 14.36 2.07
N VAL A 123 -1.76 14.81 0.84
CA VAL A 123 -3.06 14.53 0.20
C VAL A 123 -3.19 13.05 -0.14
N ALA A 124 -2.11 12.43 -0.62
CA ALA A 124 -2.12 11.00 -0.91
C ALA A 124 -1.99 10.17 0.37
N ALA A 125 -1.25 10.64 1.39
CA ALA A 125 -1.21 10.02 2.72
C ALA A 125 -2.62 9.90 3.33
N GLU A 126 -3.44 10.95 3.30
CA GLU A 126 -4.81 10.91 3.80
C GLU A 126 -5.69 9.87 3.09
N LYS A 127 -5.53 9.73 1.76
CA LYS A 127 -6.27 8.72 0.99
C LYS A 127 -5.84 7.30 1.36
N ILE A 128 -4.52 7.08 1.44
CA ILE A 128 -3.96 5.79 1.84
C ILE A 128 -4.46 5.43 3.24
N THR A 129 -4.41 6.35 4.20
CA THR A 129 -4.84 6.03 5.56
C THR A 129 -6.34 5.83 5.72
N ALA A 130 -7.16 6.58 4.98
CA ALA A 130 -8.61 6.38 4.93
C ALA A 130 -9.00 4.97 4.46
N SER A 131 -8.20 4.37 3.58
CA SER A 131 -8.40 3.00 3.09
C SER A 131 -8.15 1.92 4.14
N ILE A 132 -7.32 2.21 5.15
CA ILE A 132 -6.95 1.28 6.23
C ILE A 132 -8.15 1.07 7.16
N GLY A 133 -8.85 2.15 7.46
CA GLY A 133 -10.11 2.13 8.19
C GLY A 133 -10.14 3.07 9.39
N TYR A 134 -11.18 2.88 10.19
CA TYR A 134 -11.56 3.76 11.29
C TYR A 134 -11.86 2.95 12.54
N TYR A 135 -11.68 3.58 13.69
CA TYR A 135 -12.17 3.06 14.96
C TYR A 135 -13.09 4.07 15.64
N TYR A 136 -14.01 3.56 16.47
CA TYR A 136 -14.87 4.41 17.29
C TYR A 136 -14.23 4.58 18.66
N HIS A 137 -14.02 5.84 19.03
CA HIS A 137 -13.44 6.24 20.31
C HIS A 137 -14.53 6.90 21.15
N MET A 138 -14.93 6.24 22.24
CA MET A 138 -15.78 6.83 23.26
C MET A 138 -14.97 7.85 24.05
N LYS A 139 -15.28 9.13 23.89
CA LYS A 139 -14.69 10.19 24.69
C LYS A 139 -15.67 10.56 25.81
N VAL A 140 -15.20 10.48 27.05
CA VAL A 140 -15.91 10.98 28.22
C VAL A 140 -15.34 12.34 28.58
N SER A 141 -16.15 13.38 28.50
CA SER A 141 -15.75 14.74 28.87
C SER A 141 -16.46 15.14 30.15
N GLU A 142 -15.70 15.73 31.09
CA GLU A 142 -16.26 16.34 32.29
C GLU A 142 -16.65 17.78 31.96
N GLU A 143 -17.94 18.09 32.10
CA GLU A 143 -18.48 19.42 31.89
C GLU A 143 -18.77 20.06 33.25
N GLU A 144 -18.12 21.18 33.52
CA GLU A 144 -18.47 22.03 34.65
C GLU A 144 -19.48 23.08 34.16
N SER A 145 -20.75 22.91 34.56
CA SER A 145 -21.77 23.92 34.31
C SER A 145 -21.98 24.77 35.56
N ALA A 146 -21.75 26.07 35.42
CA ALA A 146 -22.25 27.05 36.36
C ALA A 146 -23.76 27.18 36.16
N ASN A 147 -24.55 26.93 37.21
CA ASN A 147 -26.00 27.08 37.19
C ASN A 147 -26.39 28.43 36.56
N ARG A 148 -26.89 28.42 35.32
CA ARG A 148 -27.48 29.60 34.67
C ARG A 148 -28.82 29.92 35.34
N ASP A 149 -28.78 30.87 36.27
CA ASP A 149 -29.82 31.89 36.56
C ASP A 149 -31.28 31.49 36.86
N ALA A 150 -31.63 30.24 37.18
CA ALA A 150 -33.04 29.92 37.52
C ALA A 150 -33.39 29.98 39.03
N PHE A 151 -32.44 29.82 39.96
CA PHE A 151 -32.73 29.86 41.41
C PHE A 151 -31.57 30.45 42.23
N LYS A 152 -31.54 31.78 42.40
CA LYS A 152 -30.57 32.52 43.23
C LYS A 152 -30.76 32.34 44.75
N ILE A 153 -31.23 31.19 45.23
CA ILE A 153 -31.54 30.99 46.66
C ILE A 153 -30.66 29.90 47.31
N LEU A 154 -29.86 29.14 46.54
CA LEU A 154 -28.93 28.16 47.10
C LEU A 154 -27.52 28.39 46.56
N ASN A 155 -26.55 28.37 47.47
CA ASN A 155 -25.11 28.59 47.29
C ASN A 155 -24.56 28.06 45.96
N ASN A 156 -23.58 28.80 45.40
CA ASN A 156 -22.74 28.50 44.24
C ASN A 156 -22.35 27.01 44.13
N SER A 157 -23.26 26.19 43.63
CA SER A 157 -23.04 24.78 43.37
C SER A 157 -22.59 24.65 41.92
N VAL A 158 -21.32 24.28 41.74
CA VAL A 158 -20.81 23.83 40.45
C VAL A 158 -21.34 22.41 40.27
N SER A 159 -22.12 22.19 39.21
CA SER A 159 -22.54 20.82 38.86
C SER A 159 -21.52 20.25 37.88
N LYS A 160 -20.95 19.10 38.23
CA LYS A 160 -20.09 18.30 37.35
C LYS A 160 -20.97 17.31 36.61
N GLY A 161 -21.14 17.53 35.31
CA GLY A 161 -21.77 16.59 34.40
C GLY A 161 -20.71 15.77 33.67
N PHE A 162 -21.08 14.57 33.23
CA PHE A 162 -20.28 13.83 32.26
C PHE A 162 -21.06 13.76 30.96
N SER A 163 -20.43 14.12 29.85
CA SER A 163 -20.93 13.84 28.52
C SER A 163 -20.12 12.72 27.89
N VAL A 164 -20.80 11.80 27.22
CA VAL A 164 -20.18 10.71 26.47
C VAL A 164 -20.45 10.97 24.99
N THR A 165 -19.39 11.05 24.21
CA THR A 165 -19.46 11.26 22.75
C THR A 165 -18.70 10.16 22.03
N ASP A 166 -19.33 9.57 21.03
CA ASP A 166 -18.68 8.63 20.11
C ASP A 166 -18.02 9.41 18.97
N GLU A 167 -16.70 9.32 18.88
CA GLU A 167 -15.92 9.92 17.80
C GLU A 167 -15.39 8.84 16.85
N LYS A 168 -15.72 8.94 15.56
CA LYS A 168 -15.10 8.10 14.52
C LYS A 168 -13.76 8.71 14.14
N ARG A 169 -12.67 7.96 14.35
CA ARG A 169 -11.29 8.41 14.10
C ARG A 169 -10.59 7.48 13.11
N LEU A 170 -9.64 8.03 12.35
CA LEU A 170 -8.78 7.21 11.50
C LEU A 170 -7.87 6.36 12.38
N ILE A 171 -7.62 5.14 11.95
CA ILE A 171 -6.70 4.24 12.65
C ILE A 171 -5.26 4.77 12.59
N ILE A 172 -4.89 5.35 11.45
CA ILE A 172 -3.63 6.06 11.21
C ILE A 172 -4.03 7.40 10.61
N GLU A 173 -3.65 8.52 11.17
CA GLU A 173 -3.91 9.83 10.58
C GLU A 173 -2.93 10.07 9.42
N GLY A 174 -3.30 10.85 8.39
CA GLY A 174 -2.37 11.20 7.30
C GLY A 174 -1.11 11.91 7.82
N THR A 175 -1.26 12.65 8.92
CA THR A 175 -0.15 13.28 9.66
C THR A 175 0.79 12.26 10.29
N ASP A 176 0.33 11.05 10.62
CA ASP A 176 1.20 10.02 11.19
C ASP A 176 2.17 9.48 10.14
N LEU A 177 1.72 9.30 8.89
CA LEU A 177 2.59 8.87 7.78
C LEU A 177 3.63 9.93 7.39
N THR A 178 3.21 11.19 7.33
CA THR A 178 4.12 12.31 6.99
C THR A 178 5.15 12.58 8.09
N ASN A 179 4.86 12.18 9.33
CA ASN A 179 5.78 12.34 10.47
C ASN A 179 6.55 11.06 10.85
N LEU A 180 6.35 9.94 10.12
CA LEU A 180 7.20 8.75 10.28
C LEU A 180 8.65 9.13 10.03
N SER A 181 9.55 8.67 10.90
CA SER A 181 10.98 8.74 10.58
C SER A 181 11.38 7.66 9.56
N GLU A 182 12.53 7.86 8.90
CA GLU A 182 13.08 6.93 7.90
C GLU A 182 13.27 5.49 8.43
N ALA A 183 13.37 5.31 9.76
CA ALA A 183 13.57 4.01 10.40
C ALA A 183 12.28 3.38 10.96
N GLN A 184 11.11 3.96 10.66
CA GLN A 184 9.82 3.51 11.16
C GLN A 184 8.88 3.09 10.03
N LEU A 185 8.05 2.08 10.30
CA LEU A 185 6.98 1.67 9.39
C LEU A 185 5.73 1.25 10.16
N PHE A 186 4.58 1.37 9.49
CA PHE A 186 3.37 0.67 9.90
C PHE A 186 3.23 -0.63 9.10
N LEU A 187 3.07 -1.74 9.82
CA LEU A 187 2.70 -3.03 9.27
C LEU A 187 1.23 -3.29 9.57
N ILE A 188 0.44 -3.39 8.51
CA ILE A 188 -0.98 -3.70 8.59
C ILE A 188 -1.16 -5.11 8.05
N ASP A 189 -1.58 -6.01 8.92
CA ASP A 189 -1.94 -7.37 8.54
C ASP A 189 -3.46 -7.57 8.71
N SER A 190 -4.17 -7.45 7.59
CA SER A 190 -5.62 -7.60 7.55
C SER A 190 -6.09 -9.00 7.90
N ASN A 191 -5.24 -10.04 7.84
CA ASN A 191 -5.61 -11.40 8.24
C ASN A 191 -5.67 -11.57 9.76
N SER A 192 -4.81 -10.88 10.51
CA SER A 192 -4.81 -10.92 11.97
C SER A 192 -5.66 -9.83 12.61
N GLY A 193 -6.09 -8.82 11.83
CA GLY A 193 -6.78 -7.64 12.34
C GLY A 193 -5.89 -6.78 13.23
N ARG A 194 -4.56 -6.94 13.13
CA ARG A 194 -3.58 -6.26 13.97
C ARG A 194 -2.81 -5.24 13.16
N ILE A 195 -2.44 -4.16 13.86
CA ILE A 195 -1.58 -3.12 13.34
C ILE A 195 -0.37 -3.08 14.24
N PHE A 196 0.80 -3.21 13.62
CA PHE A 196 2.07 -3.17 14.29
C PHE A 196 2.76 -1.88 13.87
N VAL A 197 3.22 -1.14 14.87
CA VAL A 197 4.18 -0.06 14.67
C VAL A 197 5.51 -0.65 15.07
N ASP A 198 6.39 -0.88 14.10
CA ASP A 198 7.75 -1.32 14.38
C ASP A 198 8.72 -0.25 13.89
N GLY A 199 9.72 0.03 14.71
CA GLY A 199 10.73 1.02 14.42
C GLY A 199 12.06 0.42 14.76
N LEU A 200 12.68 -0.26 13.79
CA LEU A 200 14.05 -0.76 13.81
C LEU A 200 14.42 -1.24 12.40
N LEU A 201 15.21 -0.44 11.69
CA LEU A 201 16.19 -0.89 10.68
C LEU A 201 17.57 -0.39 11.10
#